data_AF-A0A3P9CAU2-F1
#
_entry.id   AF-A0A3P9CAU2-F1
#
_cell.length_a   1.000
_cell.length_b   1.000
_cell.length_c   1.000
_cell.angle_alpha   90.00
_cell.angle_beta   90.00
_cell.angle_gamma   90.00
#
_symmetry.space_group_name_H-M   'P 1'
#
loop_
_entity.id
_entity.type
_entity.pdbx_description
1 polymer ?
#
loop_
_entity_poly.entity_id
_entity_poly.type
_entity_poly.pdbx_seq_one_letter_code
_entity_poly.pdbx_strand_id
1 'polypeptide(L)'
;MAKLFRAAIMGPPGSGKGTISQRIAQSFGLQYLSSGHFLREGIAAKTGFPRTLGQALALNNLYQLDLVISLNIPYETLKERLSDRWIHPASGRVYNMGFNPPRVQGKDDITGEPLIQHDDDKPQALMARLRHYKDVAKPVIDLYKSQGILHSFSGTETDRIWPYINSLLSTKMHTQPSDTYVNSKKALI
;
A
#
# COMPACT_ATOMS: atom_id res chain seq x y z
N MET A 1 -17.31 22.78 -8.34
CA MET A 1 -16.13 22.03 -8.83
C MET A 1 -16.17 20.65 -8.21
N ALA A 2 -16.04 19.58 -9.01
CA ALA A 2 -15.99 18.23 -8.47
C ALA A 2 -14.74 18.05 -7.60
N LYS A 3 -14.90 17.58 -6.37
CA LYS A 3 -13.79 17.26 -5.46
C LYS A 3 -13.17 15.94 -5.93
N LEU A 4 -11.88 15.75 -5.70
CA LEU A 4 -11.18 14.48 -5.94
C LEU A 4 -11.00 13.78 -4.60
N PHE A 5 -11.42 12.53 -4.49
CA PHE A 5 -11.17 11.72 -3.29
C PHE A 5 -9.71 11.30 -3.32
N ARG A 6 -8.96 11.65 -2.28
CA ARG A 6 -7.53 11.33 -2.17
C ARG A 6 -7.29 10.51 -0.92
N ALA A 7 -6.77 9.30 -1.11
CA ALA A 7 -6.39 8.42 -0.02
C ALA A 7 -4.93 7.99 -0.14
N ALA A 8 -4.29 7.74 1.00
CA ALA A 8 -2.96 7.14 1.08
C ALA A 8 -3.01 5.83 1.88
N ILE A 9 -2.22 4.83 1.48
CA ILE A 9 -2.10 3.56 2.21
C ILE A 9 -0.69 3.34 2.71
N MET A 10 -0.59 3.20 4.03
CA MET A 10 0.65 2.98 4.75
C MET A 10 0.68 1.58 5.36
N GLY A 11 1.88 1.03 5.49
CA GLY A 11 2.08 -0.26 6.13
C GLY A 11 3.50 -0.79 5.91
N PRO A 12 3.97 -1.67 6.81
CA PRO A 12 5.29 -2.26 6.69
C PRO A 12 5.44 -3.08 5.38
N PRO A 13 6.66 -3.43 4.98
CA PRO A 13 6.89 -4.51 4.02
C PRO A 13 6.10 -5.77 4.41
N GLY A 14 5.49 -6.46 3.45
CA GLY A 14 4.70 -7.67 3.72
C GLY A 14 3.25 -7.43 4.19
N SER A 15 2.85 -6.19 4.47
CA SER A 15 1.50 -5.90 5.01
C SER A 15 0.34 -6.11 4.02
N GLY A 16 0.62 -6.27 2.72
CA GLY A 16 -0.40 -6.39 1.68
C GLY A 16 -0.86 -5.05 1.08
N LYS A 17 -0.24 -3.92 1.43
CA LYS A 17 -0.59 -2.59 0.91
C LYS A 17 -0.72 -2.52 -0.63
N GLY A 18 0.15 -3.20 -1.38
CA GLY A 18 0.12 -3.20 -2.85
C GLY A 18 -1.13 -3.91 -3.40
N THR A 19 -1.39 -5.12 -2.89
CA THR A 19 -2.58 -5.91 -3.22
C THR A 19 -3.87 -5.15 -2.90
N ILE A 20 -3.93 -4.56 -1.71
CA ILE A 20 -5.09 -3.77 -1.27
C ILE A 20 -5.26 -2.51 -2.14
N SER A 21 -4.18 -1.79 -2.44
CA SER A 21 -4.26 -0.58 -3.27
C SER A 21 -4.75 -0.88 -4.68
N GLN A 22 -4.25 -1.95 -5.30
CA GLN A 22 -4.72 -2.41 -6.61
C GLN A 22 -6.21 -2.79 -6.57
N ARG A 23 -6.63 -3.51 -5.53
CA ARG A 23 -8.04 -3.92 -5.36
C ARG A 23 -8.96 -2.71 -5.18
N ILE A 24 -8.56 -1.73 -4.37
CA ILE A 24 -9.30 -0.46 -4.21
C ILE A 24 -9.42 0.25 -5.56
N ALA A 25 -8.32 0.40 -6.29
CA ALA A 25 -8.31 1.08 -7.58
C ALA A 25 -9.26 0.44 -8.58
N GLN A 26 -9.27 -0.90 -8.64
CA GLN A 26 -10.20 -1.66 -9.48
C GLN A 26 -11.66 -1.51 -9.03
N SER A 27 -11.96 -1.69 -7.73
CA SER A 27 -13.33 -1.69 -7.23
C SER A 27 -14.01 -0.32 -7.22
N PHE A 28 -13.23 0.77 -7.03
CA PHE A 28 -13.76 2.13 -6.91
C PHE A 28 -13.44 3.01 -8.13
N GLY A 29 -12.79 2.45 -9.16
CA GLY A 29 -12.35 3.19 -10.35
C GLY A 29 -11.38 4.32 -10.03
N LEU A 30 -10.48 4.12 -9.05
CA LEU A 30 -9.45 5.10 -8.68
C LEU A 30 -8.19 4.85 -9.53
N GLN A 31 -7.52 5.92 -9.93
CA GLN A 31 -6.17 5.86 -10.46
C GLN A 31 -5.21 5.47 -9.32
N TYR A 32 -4.56 4.32 -9.45
CA TYR A 32 -3.52 3.90 -8.50
C TYR A 32 -2.18 4.52 -8.88
N LEU A 33 -1.75 5.47 -8.06
CA LEU A 33 -0.39 5.98 -8.03
C LEU A 33 0.38 5.17 -6.99
N SER A 34 1.62 4.83 -7.32
CA SER A 34 2.53 4.25 -6.34
C SER A 34 3.86 4.97 -6.45
N SER A 35 4.63 4.96 -5.38
CA SER A 35 6.09 5.20 -5.41
C SER A 35 6.84 4.70 -6.67
N GLY A 36 6.54 3.52 -7.21
CA GLY A 36 7.17 3.02 -8.44
C GLY A 36 6.71 3.76 -9.70
N HIS A 37 5.51 4.36 -9.68
CA HIS A 37 5.03 5.31 -10.68
C HIS A 37 5.79 6.64 -10.59
N PHE A 38 5.91 7.18 -9.37
CA PHE A 38 6.65 8.42 -9.11
C PHE A 38 8.15 8.31 -9.42
N LEU A 39 8.77 7.15 -9.18
CA LEU A 39 10.16 6.88 -9.59
C LEU A 39 10.36 6.93 -11.11
N ARG A 40 9.34 6.55 -11.90
CA ARG A 40 9.36 6.69 -13.37
C ARG A 40 9.17 8.15 -13.82
N GLU A 41 8.53 8.97 -13.00
CA GLU A 41 8.35 10.41 -13.21
C GLU A 41 9.50 11.26 -12.63
N GLY A 42 10.59 10.63 -12.17
CA GLY A 42 11.77 11.33 -11.63
C GLY A 42 11.61 11.82 -10.18
N ILE A 43 10.51 11.50 -9.52
CA ILE A 43 10.31 11.75 -8.09
C ILE A 43 10.90 10.56 -7.33
N ALA A 44 11.98 10.78 -6.57
CA ALA A 44 12.66 9.76 -5.78
C ALA A 44 11.81 9.25 -4.59
N ALA A 45 10.72 8.54 -4.87
CA ALA A 45 9.84 7.94 -3.88
C ALA A 45 10.14 6.45 -3.75
N LYS A 46 10.87 6.04 -2.70
CA LYS A 46 10.99 4.61 -2.36
C LYS A 46 9.60 4.05 -1.95
N THR A 47 9.40 2.74 -2.08
CA THR A 47 8.08 2.05 -2.07
C THR A 47 7.02 2.43 -1.00
N GLY A 48 5.89 3.03 -1.38
CA GLY A 48 4.85 3.54 -0.46
C GLY A 48 5.20 4.96 -0.01
N PHE A 49 4.35 5.93 -0.33
CA PHE A 49 4.54 7.35 -0.10
C PHE A 49 3.30 7.88 0.63
N PRO A 50 3.42 8.75 1.66
CA PRO A 50 4.65 9.24 2.28
C PRO A 50 5.25 8.24 3.28
N ARG A 51 6.58 8.19 3.38
CA ARG A 51 7.31 7.40 4.39
C ARG A 51 7.81 8.23 5.55
N THR A 52 8.33 9.41 5.25
CA THR A 52 8.92 10.30 6.24
C THR A 52 7.99 11.46 6.54
N LEU A 53 8.16 12.09 7.70
CA LEU A 53 7.41 13.29 8.06
C LEU A 53 7.55 14.41 7.01
N GLY A 54 8.77 14.63 6.50
CA GLY A 54 9.02 15.63 5.45
C GLY A 54 8.22 15.35 4.16
N GLN A 55 8.11 14.08 3.75
CA GLN A 55 7.28 13.69 2.61
C GLN A 55 5.80 13.91 2.88
N ALA A 56 5.32 13.61 4.09
CA ALA A 56 3.93 13.80 4.46
C ALA A 56 3.53 15.28 4.50
N LEU A 57 4.40 16.14 5.03
CA LEU A 57 4.21 17.59 5.03
C LEU A 57 4.24 18.16 3.60
N ALA A 58 5.20 17.73 2.77
CA ALA A 58 5.25 18.12 1.37
C ALA A 58 3.99 17.68 0.60
N LEU A 59 3.51 16.46 0.85
CA LEU A 59 2.26 15.95 0.28
C LEU A 59 1.06 16.80 0.71
N ASN A 60 0.95 17.13 1.99
CA ASN A 60 -0.16 17.96 2.51
C ASN A 60 -0.17 19.38 1.93
N ASN A 61 0.99 19.92 1.55
CA ASN A 61 1.09 21.23 0.88
C ASN A 61 0.58 21.19 -0.57
N LEU A 62 0.67 20.03 -1.23
CA LEU A 62 0.24 19.86 -2.63
C LEU A 62 -1.20 19.37 -2.74
N TYR A 63 -1.59 18.48 -1.83
CA TYR A 63 -2.87 17.78 -1.87
C TYR A 63 -3.45 17.63 -0.47
N GLN A 64 -4.72 17.97 -0.32
CA GLN A 64 -5.49 17.62 0.88
C GLN A 64 -5.94 16.16 0.76
N LEU A 65 -5.45 15.30 1.66
CA LEU A 65 -5.89 13.91 1.79
C LEU A 65 -7.22 13.84 2.56
N ASP A 66 -8.14 13.01 2.09
CA ASP A 66 -9.40 12.74 2.77
C ASP A 66 -9.30 11.53 3.71
N LEU A 67 -8.35 10.62 3.45
CA LEU A 67 -8.19 9.37 4.18
C LEU A 67 -6.75 8.86 4.15
N VAL A 68 -6.27 8.37 5.30
CA VAL A 68 -5.03 7.59 5.38
C VAL A 68 -5.34 6.25 6.04
N ILE A 69 -4.99 5.15 5.38
CA ILE A 69 -5.18 3.80 5.90
C ILE A 69 -3.82 3.25 6.34
N SER A 70 -3.68 2.88 7.61
CA SER A 70 -2.50 2.20 8.13
C SER A 70 -2.78 0.72 8.37
N LEU A 71 -1.98 -0.14 7.73
CA LEU A 71 -2.03 -1.59 7.94
C LEU A 71 -1.06 -1.98 9.06
N ASN A 72 -1.60 -2.28 10.23
CA ASN A 72 -0.85 -2.75 11.40
C ASN A 72 -0.93 -4.27 11.48
N ILE A 73 0.03 -4.96 10.86
CA ILE A 73 0.09 -6.42 10.81
C ILE A 73 1.15 -6.92 11.80
N PRO A 74 0.87 -7.95 12.62
CA PRO A 74 1.83 -8.50 13.57
C PRO A 74 3.14 -8.96 12.90
N TYR A 75 4.25 -8.83 13.62
CA TYR A 75 5.59 -9.17 13.12
C TYR A 75 5.68 -10.60 12.59
N GLU A 76 5.16 -11.60 13.32
CA GLU A 76 5.26 -13.00 12.89
C GLU A 76 4.52 -13.22 11.56
N THR A 77 3.35 -12.62 11.39
CA THR A 77 2.60 -12.67 10.12
C THR A 77 3.37 -11.99 8.99
N LEU A 78 4.05 -10.87 9.25
CA LEU A 78 4.88 -10.21 8.23
C LEU A 78 6.08 -11.07 7.84
N LYS A 79 6.69 -11.75 8.81
CA LYS A 79 7.83 -12.64 8.62
C LYS A 79 7.46 -13.84 7.75
N GLU A 80 6.34 -14.50 8.04
CA GLU A 80 5.82 -15.59 7.21
C GLU A 80 5.57 -15.11 5.77
N ARG A 81 4.83 -14.00 5.61
CA ARG A 81 4.48 -13.45 4.29
C ARG A 81 5.68 -13.04 3.45
N LEU A 82 6.76 -12.57 4.08
CA LEU A 82 7.97 -12.16 3.38
C LEU A 82 8.88 -13.33 3.07
N SER A 83 8.90 -14.37 3.92
CA SER A 83 9.62 -15.61 3.64
C SER A 83 9.07 -16.34 2.41
N ASP A 84 7.76 -16.22 2.17
CA ASP A 84 7.09 -16.81 1.00
C ASP A 84 7.06 -15.90 -0.23
N ARG A 85 7.75 -14.76 -0.20
CA ARG A 85 7.71 -13.76 -1.28
C ARG A 85 8.71 -14.11 -2.38
N TRP A 86 8.20 -14.13 -3.61
CA TRP A 86 8.97 -14.32 -4.83
C TRP A 86 8.79 -13.12 -5.76
N ILE A 87 9.83 -12.75 -6.48
CA ILE A 87 9.82 -11.58 -7.37
C ILE A 87 10.37 -11.99 -8.73
N HIS A 88 9.70 -11.54 -9.79
CA HIS A 88 10.26 -11.60 -11.13
C HIS A 88 11.17 -10.38 -11.36
N PRO A 89 12.50 -10.55 -11.54
CA PRO A 89 13.44 -9.42 -11.56
C PRO A 89 13.15 -8.38 -12.64
N ALA A 90 12.82 -8.82 -13.85
CA ALA A 90 12.68 -7.92 -15.00
C ALA A 90 11.40 -7.06 -14.91
N SER A 91 10.32 -7.60 -14.33
CA SER A 91 9.03 -6.88 -14.26
C SER A 91 8.71 -6.30 -12.88
N GLY A 92 9.35 -6.80 -11.83
CA GLY A 92 8.99 -6.51 -10.44
C GLY A 92 7.67 -7.14 -9.98
N ARG A 93 7.07 -8.05 -10.77
CA ARG A 93 5.87 -8.81 -10.35
C ARG A 93 6.19 -9.61 -9.08
N VAL A 94 5.24 -9.64 -8.15
CA VAL A 94 5.41 -10.27 -6.83
C VAL A 94 4.43 -11.43 -6.71
N TYR A 95 4.95 -12.56 -6.27
CA TYR A 95 4.23 -13.78 -5.97
C TYR A 95 4.39 -14.11 -4.49
N ASN A 96 3.41 -14.80 -3.92
CA ASN A 96 3.48 -15.31 -2.56
C ASN A 96 2.84 -16.70 -2.52
N MET A 97 3.57 -17.71 -2.06
CA MET A 97 3.11 -19.10 -2.13
C MET A 97 1.81 -19.37 -1.36
N GLY A 98 1.54 -18.63 -0.27
CA GLY A 98 0.33 -18.80 0.53
C GLY A 98 -0.89 -18.00 0.06
N PHE A 99 -0.70 -16.95 -0.76
CA PHE A 99 -1.79 -16.04 -1.14
C PHE A 99 -1.98 -15.88 -2.66
N ASN A 100 -0.88 -15.73 -3.40
CA ASN A 100 -0.88 -15.56 -4.85
C ASN A 100 0.28 -16.37 -5.44
N PRO A 101 0.20 -17.71 -5.40
CA PRO A 101 1.24 -18.57 -5.92
C PRO A 101 1.32 -18.43 -7.46
N PRO A 102 2.52 -18.56 -8.05
CA PRO A 102 2.63 -18.63 -9.50
C PRO A 102 1.95 -19.90 -10.01
N ARG A 103 1.47 -19.88 -11.25
CA ARG A 103 0.88 -21.05 -11.93
C ARG A 103 1.85 -22.23 -11.99
N VAL A 104 3.14 -21.93 -12.15
CA VAL A 104 4.23 -22.90 -12.11
C VAL A 104 5.24 -22.45 -11.07
N GLN A 105 5.55 -23.30 -10.09
CA GLN A 105 6.47 -22.97 -9.02
C GLN A 105 7.82 -22.48 -9.56
N GLY A 106 8.27 -21.33 -9.06
CA GLY A 106 9.54 -20.71 -9.45
C GLY A 106 9.53 -20.03 -10.82
N LYS A 107 8.39 -19.90 -11.51
CA LYS A 107 8.29 -19.24 -12.81
C LYS A 107 7.26 -18.10 -12.81
N ASP A 108 7.59 -17.04 -13.54
CA ASP A 108 6.69 -15.92 -13.80
C ASP A 108 5.54 -16.33 -14.74
N ASP A 109 4.31 -15.94 -14.41
CA ASP A 109 3.11 -16.38 -15.14
C ASP A 109 2.98 -15.84 -16.56
N ILE A 110 3.69 -14.75 -16.88
CA ILE A 110 3.60 -14.09 -18.19
C ILE A 110 4.75 -14.51 -19.08
N THR A 111 5.97 -14.52 -18.53
CA THR A 111 7.21 -14.71 -19.29
C THR A 111 7.76 -16.12 -19.19
N GLY A 112 7.40 -16.87 -18.14
CA GLY A 112 8.00 -18.17 -17.81
C GLY A 112 9.42 -18.08 -17.24
N GLU A 113 9.95 -16.86 -17.08
CA GLU A 113 11.29 -16.58 -16.52
C GLU A 113 11.36 -16.94 -15.03
N PRO A 114 12.56 -17.25 -14.49
CA PRO A 114 12.71 -17.67 -13.11
C PRO A 114 12.38 -16.55 -12.13
N LEU A 115 11.67 -16.92 -11.06
CA LEU A 115 11.45 -16.08 -9.90
C LEU A 115 12.62 -16.20 -8.92
N ILE A 116 12.89 -15.13 -8.18
CA ILE A 116 13.90 -15.11 -7.13
C ILE A 116 13.28 -14.66 -5.79
N GLN A 117 13.88 -15.09 -4.68
CA GLN A 117 13.65 -14.49 -3.37
C GLN A 117 14.69 -13.40 -3.12
N HIS A 118 14.29 -12.27 -2.54
CA HIS A 118 15.23 -11.17 -2.29
C HIS A 118 16.07 -11.46 -1.04
N ASP A 119 17.35 -11.09 -1.06
CA ASP A 119 18.21 -11.20 0.14
C ASP A 119 17.68 -10.39 1.35
N ASP A 120 16.81 -9.40 1.09
CA ASP A 120 16.16 -8.55 2.10
C ASP A 120 15.12 -9.33 2.93
N ASP A 121 14.65 -10.46 2.41
CA ASP A 121 13.62 -11.28 3.03
C ASP A 121 14.25 -12.31 4.01
N LYS A 122 15.59 -12.33 4.16
CA LYS A 122 16.27 -13.08 5.23
C LYS A 122 15.87 -12.55 6.62
N PRO A 123 15.70 -13.41 7.64
CA PRO A 123 15.14 -13.01 8.94
C PRO A 123 15.82 -11.81 9.61
N GLN A 124 17.15 -11.71 9.51
CA GLN A 124 17.93 -10.61 10.10
C GLN A 124 17.70 -9.28 9.36
N ALA A 125 17.74 -9.30 8.03
CA ALA A 125 17.48 -8.12 7.19
C ALA A 125 16.04 -7.63 7.37
N LEU A 126 15.10 -8.57 7.50
CA LEU A 126 13.69 -8.26 7.74
C LEU A 126 13.48 -7.51 9.07
N MET A 127 14.06 -8.01 10.16
CA MET A 127 13.97 -7.37 11.46
C MET A 127 14.46 -5.92 11.42
N ALA A 128 15.62 -5.69 10.81
CA ALA A 128 16.19 -4.35 10.65
C ALA A 128 15.24 -3.43 9.84
N ARG A 129 14.67 -3.95 8.75
CA ARG A 129 13.74 -3.23 7.88
C ARG A 129 12.43 -2.86 8.58
N LEU A 130 11.89 -3.75 9.41
CA LEU A 130 10.66 -3.52 10.16
C LEU A 130 10.86 -2.52 11.31
N ARG A 131 11.99 -2.61 12.02
CA ARG A 131 12.37 -1.59 13.02
C ARG A 131 12.52 -0.22 12.39
N HIS A 132 13.28 -0.13 11.31
CA HIS A 132 13.46 1.11 10.57
C HIS A 132 12.12 1.69 10.08
N TYR A 133 11.23 0.85 9.55
CA TYR A 133 9.89 1.28 9.17
C TYR A 133 9.13 1.88 10.35
N LYS A 134 9.15 1.23 11.52
CA LYS A 134 8.43 1.71 12.71
C LYS A 134 8.92 3.10 13.14
N ASP A 135 10.23 3.31 13.16
CA ASP A 135 10.85 4.58 13.57
C ASP A 135 10.47 5.71 12.61
N VAL A 136 10.51 5.43 11.31
CA VAL A 136 10.24 6.42 10.26
C VAL A 136 8.75 6.68 10.07
N ALA A 137 7.90 5.66 10.22
CA ALA A 137 6.45 5.77 10.03
C ALA A 137 5.75 6.41 11.24
N LYS A 138 6.29 6.27 12.46
CA LYS A 138 5.65 6.80 13.68
C LYS A 138 5.31 8.30 13.58
N PRO A 139 6.24 9.20 13.20
CA PRO A 139 5.91 10.62 13.03
C PRO A 139 4.81 10.89 11.99
N VAL A 140 4.74 10.09 10.92
CA VAL A 140 3.71 10.24 9.88
C VAL A 140 2.35 9.76 10.37
N ILE A 141 2.33 8.65 11.11
CA ILE A 141 1.13 8.12 11.78
C ILE A 141 0.60 9.17 12.77
N ASP A 142 1.47 9.73 13.60
CA ASP A 142 1.09 10.73 14.60
C ASP A 142 0.52 12.01 13.94
N LEU A 143 1.11 12.45 12.82
CA LEU A 143 0.59 13.57 12.01
C LEU A 143 -0.84 13.29 11.52
N TYR A 144 -1.07 12.21 10.78
CA TYR A 144 -2.39 11.93 10.20
C TYR A 144 -3.44 11.56 11.23
N LYS A 145 -3.02 11.00 12.38
CA LYS A 145 -3.88 10.81 13.54
C LYS A 145 -4.36 12.14 14.11
N SER A 146 -3.46 13.12 14.28
CA SER A 146 -3.83 14.46 14.78
C SER A 146 -4.80 15.21 13.86
N GLN A 147 -4.77 14.90 12.55
CA GLN A 147 -5.67 15.46 11.55
C GLN A 147 -7.03 14.75 11.48
N GLY A 148 -7.23 13.64 12.21
CA GLY A 148 -8.49 12.90 12.22
C GLY A 148 -8.79 12.11 10.94
N ILE A 149 -7.81 11.95 10.04
CA ILE A 149 -7.97 11.24 8.76
C ILE A 149 -7.33 9.85 8.75
N LEU A 150 -6.63 9.47 9.82
CA LEU A 150 -5.99 8.16 9.93
C LEU A 150 -6.97 7.08 10.42
N HIS A 151 -7.12 6.02 9.64
CA HIS A 151 -7.78 4.77 10.02
C HIS A 151 -6.76 3.64 10.07
N SER A 152 -6.68 2.94 11.20
CA SER A 152 -5.74 1.83 11.38
C SER A 152 -6.49 0.50 11.38
N PHE A 153 -6.10 -0.39 10.49
CA PHE A 153 -6.53 -1.79 10.52
C PHE A 153 -5.50 -2.62 11.27
N SER A 154 -5.94 -3.40 12.25
CA SER A 154 -5.10 -4.39 12.93
C SER A 154 -5.66 -5.78 12.71
N GLY A 155 -4.84 -6.70 12.18
CA GLY A 155 -5.25 -8.07 11.90
C GLY A 155 -4.18 -8.89 11.18
N THR A 156 -4.40 -10.19 11.05
CA THR A 156 -3.45 -11.16 10.48
C THR A 156 -3.88 -11.68 9.11
N GLU A 157 -5.17 -11.61 8.78
CA GLU A 157 -5.75 -12.17 7.55
C GLU A 157 -6.01 -11.07 6.52
N THR A 158 -5.41 -11.18 5.34
CA THR A 158 -5.67 -10.28 4.20
C THR A 158 -7.16 -10.25 3.83
N ASP A 159 -7.85 -11.37 4.01
CA ASP A 159 -9.27 -11.52 3.68
C ASP A 159 -10.19 -10.72 4.59
N ARG A 160 -9.70 -10.29 5.77
CA ARG A 160 -10.41 -9.35 6.65
C ARG A 160 -10.01 -7.89 6.41
N ILE A 161 -8.83 -7.65 5.85
CA ILE A 161 -8.38 -6.30 5.48
C ILE A 161 -9.33 -5.71 4.44
N TRP A 162 -9.67 -6.47 3.39
CA TRP A 162 -10.47 -5.96 2.29
C TRP A 162 -11.91 -5.59 2.69
N PRO A 163 -12.71 -6.45 3.35
CA PRO A 163 -14.07 -6.09 3.77
C PRO A 163 -14.11 -4.84 4.65
N TYR A 164 -13.14 -4.69 5.56
CA TYR A 164 -13.01 -3.48 6.39
C TYR A 164 -12.76 -2.24 5.53
N ILE A 165 -11.76 -2.28 4.65
CA ILE A 165 -11.41 -1.15 3.79
C ILE A 165 -12.53 -0.81 2.82
N ASN A 166 -13.19 -1.83 2.25
CA ASN A 166 -14.33 -1.65 1.36
C ASN A 166 -15.48 -0.93 2.09
N SER A 167 -15.84 -1.37 3.31
CA SER A 167 -16.86 -0.72 4.13
C SER A 167 -16.49 0.73 4.47
N LEU A 168 -15.23 0.97 4.85
CA LEU A 168 -14.72 2.31 5.15
C LEU A 168 -14.80 3.25 3.94
N LEU A 169 -14.32 2.79 2.78
CA LEU A 169 -14.31 3.57 1.54
C LEU A 169 -15.73 3.83 1.03
N SER A 170 -16.60 2.81 1.01
CA SER A 170 -18.00 2.99 0.64
C SER A 170 -18.65 4.05 1.54
N THR A 171 -18.45 3.99 2.85
CA THR A 171 -19.00 5.00 3.77
C THR A 171 -18.47 6.40 3.47
N LYS A 172 -17.16 6.57 3.27
CA LYS A 172 -16.52 7.88 3.04
C LYS A 172 -16.81 8.47 1.66
N MET A 173 -16.97 7.63 0.65
CA MET A 173 -17.25 8.04 -0.73
C MET A 173 -18.75 8.28 -0.99
N HIS A 174 -19.65 7.57 -0.30
CA HIS A 174 -21.11 7.76 -0.44
C HIS A 174 -21.70 8.87 0.46
N THR A 175 -21.02 9.27 1.54
CA THR A 175 -21.44 10.39 2.41
C THR A 175 -21.14 11.78 1.83
N GLN A 176 -20.64 11.85 0.60
CA GLN A 176 -20.41 13.08 -0.15
C GLN A 176 -21.46 13.17 -1.27
N PRO A 177 -22.12 14.32 -1.50
CA PRO A 177 -23.24 14.42 -2.44
C PRO A 177 -22.86 13.87 -3.81
N SER A 178 -23.79 13.13 -4.43
CA SER A 178 -23.65 12.44 -5.73
C SER A 178 -23.14 13.32 -6.88
N ASP A 179 -23.24 14.64 -6.75
CA ASP A 179 -22.83 15.62 -7.75
C ASP A 179 -21.36 16.07 -7.63
N THR A 180 -20.59 15.50 -6.68
CA THR A 180 -19.26 16.03 -6.35
C THR A 180 -18.10 15.26 -7.02
N TYR A 181 -18.31 14.08 -7.59
CA TYR A 181 -17.23 13.28 -8.19
C TYR A 181 -17.56 12.86 -9.62
N VAL A 182 -16.94 13.52 -10.61
CA VAL A 182 -17.02 13.06 -12.01
C VAL A 182 -16.22 11.76 -12.16
N ASN A 183 -16.75 10.83 -12.94
CA ASN A 183 -16.16 9.53 -13.31
C ASN A 183 -14.74 9.59 -13.92
N SER A 184 -14.15 10.77 -14.10
CA SER A 184 -12.92 10.96 -14.87
C SER A 184 -11.67 11.31 -14.07
N LYS A 185 -11.74 11.61 -12.76
CA LYS A 185 -10.53 11.93 -11.97
C LYS A 185 -10.70 11.53 -10.49
N LYS A 186 -10.18 10.37 -10.09
CA LYS A 186 -10.09 9.91 -8.70
C LYS A 186 -8.70 9.29 -8.50
N ALA A 187 -7.96 9.61 -7.43
CA ALA A 187 -6.55 9.19 -7.28
C ALA A 187 -6.28 8.56 -5.90
N LEU A 188 -5.63 7.40 -5.92
CA LEU A 188 -5.09 6.68 -4.77
C LEU A 188 -3.56 6.82 -4.81
N ILE A 189 -2.93 7.28 -3.73
CA ILE A 189 -1.48 7.56 -3.64
C ILE A 189 -0.76 6.51 -2.79
#